data_AF-A0A485JB68-F1
#
_entry.id   AF-A0A485JB68-F1
#
_cell.length_a   1.000
_cell.length_b   1.000
_cell.length_c   1.000
_cell.angle_alpha   90.00
_cell.angle_beta   90.00
_cell.angle_gamma   90.00
#
_symmetry.space_group_name_H-M   'P 1'
#
loop_
_entity.id
_entity.type
_entity.pdbx_description
1 polymer ?
#
loop_
_entity_poly.entity_id
_entity_poly.type
_entity_poly.pdbx_seq_one_letter_code
_entity_poly.pdbx_strand_id
1 'polypeptide(L)' 'MRAIADKPGIEQVALIEAAVSTKATLAEMLARMENRGLVRREHDAADKRRRFVWLTAEGEKVLAAAIPIGDSVDEEFLGR' A
#
# COMPACT_ATOMS: atom_id res chain seq x y z
N MET A 1 -3.88 1.11 -1.38
CA MET A 1 -4.05 -0.26 -1.97
C MET A 1 -4.09 -0.22 -3.50
N ARG A 2 -4.86 0.69 -4.12
CA ARG A 2 -4.96 0.81 -5.58
C ARG A 2 -3.62 0.90 -6.32
N ALA A 3 -2.71 1.77 -5.87
CA ALA A 3 -1.37 1.89 -6.45
C ALA A 3 -0.53 0.59 -6.45
N ILE A 4 -0.76 -0.31 -5.47
CA ILE A 4 -0.08 -1.62 -5.39
C ILE A 4 -0.73 -2.62 -6.35
N ALA A 5 -2.06 -2.55 -6.54
CA ALA A 5 -2.77 -3.37 -7.51
C ALA A 5 -2.42 -2.99 -8.95
N ASP A 6 -2.29 -1.68 -9.23
CA ASP A 6 -1.95 -1.18 -10.56
C ASP A 6 -0.48 -1.46 -10.93
N LYS A 7 0.39 -1.53 -9.91
CA LYS A 7 1.81 -1.89 -10.06
C LYS A 7 2.22 -2.91 -8.98
N PRO A 8 1.95 -4.21 -9.18
CA PRO A 8 2.38 -5.24 -8.25
C PRO A 8 3.90 -5.25 -8.12
N GLY A 9 4.43 -5.23 -6.89
CA GLY A 9 5.86 -5.13 -6.64
C GLY A 9 6.40 -3.71 -6.77
N ILE A 10 5.54 -2.71 -6.57
CA ILE A 10 5.98 -1.32 -6.48
C ILE A 10 6.95 -1.13 -5.30
N GLU A 11 7.99 -0.35 -5.55
CA GLU A 11 8.95 0.01 -4.50
C GLU A 11 8.28 0.91 -3.46
N GLN A 12 8.53 0.64 -2.18
CA GLN A 12 7.93 1.38 -1.07
C GLN A 12 8.21 2.89 -1.16
N VAL A 13 9.36 3.29 -1.72
CA VAL A 13 9.69 4.71 -1.95
C VAL A 13 8.76 5.34 -3.00
N ALA A 14 8.42 4.62 -4.07
CA ALA A 14 7.51 5.11 -5.09
C ALA A 14 6.07 5.23 -4.57
N LEU A 15 5.70 4.42 -3.57
CA LEU A 15 4.43 4.60 -2.84
C LEU A 15 4.40 5.89 -2.00
N ILE A 16 5.54 6.39 -1.52
CA ILE A 16 5.59 7.65 -0.75
C ILE A 16 5.25 8.82 -1.66
N GLU A 17 5.85 8.87 -2.85
CA GLU A 17 5.59 9.89 -3.86
C GLU A 17 4.12 9.88 -4.31
N ALA A 18 3.53 8.70 -4.44
CA ALA A 18 2.12 8.55 -4.82
C ALA A 18 1.13 8.89 -3.71
N ALA A 19 1.52 8.80 -2.43
CA ALA A 19 0.61 8.89 -1.29
C ALA A 19 0.60 10.25 -0.57
N VAL A 20 1.37 11.26 -1.04
CA VAL A 20 1.51 12.59 -0.41
C VAL A 20 1.64 12.48 1.13
N SER A 21 2.42 11.51 1.60
CA SER A 21 2.53 11.18 3.01
C SER A 21 3.98 11.04 3.43
N THR A 22 4.25 11.08 4.73
CA THR A 22 5.62 10.92 5.21
C THR A 22 6.06 9.46 5.10
N LYS A 23 7.37 9.23 4.98
CA LYS A 23 7.98 7.89 4.97
C LYS A 23 7.58 7.07 6.21
N ALA A 24 7.45 7.72 7.37
CA ALA A 24 7.07 7.06 8.62
C ALA A 24 5.60 6.62 8.60
N THR A 25 4.69 7.53 8.19
CA THR A 25 3.26 7.25 8.09
C THR A 25 2.98 6.11 7.11
N LEU A 26 3.59 6.14 5.92
CA LEU A 26 3.43 5.06 4.95
C LEU A 26 3.98 3.73 5.48
N ALA A 27 5.15 3.74 6.13
CA ALA A 27 5.73 2.54 6.70
C ALA A 27 4.84 1.91 7.78
N GLU A 28 4.19 2.73 8.60
CA GLU A 28 3.25 2.29 9.64
C GLU A 28 1.94 1.77 9.03
N MET A 29 1.40 2.45 8.02
CA MET A 29 0.22 1.96 7.28
C MET A 29 0.49 0.60 6.63
N LEU A 30 1.63 0.45 5.95
CA LEU A 30 2.05 -0.83 5.36
C LEU A 30 2.26 -1.91 6.42
N ALA A 31 2.81 -1.57 7.59
CA ALA A 31 2.96 -2.52 8.69
C ALA A 31 1.60 -2.99 9.23
N ARG A 32 0.63 -2.08 9.38
CA ARG A 32 -0.75 -2.43 9.79
C ARG A 32 -1.43 -3.32 8.76
N MET A 33 -1.23 -3.04 7.47
CA MET A 33 -1.78 -3.86 6.38
C MET A 33 -1.13 -5.24 6.32
N GLU A 34 0.18 -5.33 6.54
CA GLU A 34 0.91 -6.60 6.61
C GLU A 34 0.47 -7.44 7.83
N ASN A 35 0.31 -6.81 9.00
CA ASN A 35 -0.24 -7.46 10.20
C ASN A 35 -1.66 -8.00 9.98
N ARG A 36 -2.43 -7.37 9.08
CA ARG A 36 -3.77 -7.83 8.68
C ARG A 36 -3.74 -8.84 7.53
N GLY A 37 -2.57 -9.28 7.07
CA GLY A 37 -2.43 -10.24 5.98
C GLY A 37 -2.77 -9.68 4.59
N LEU A 38 -2.92 -8.37 4.43
CA LEU A 38 -3.39 -7.73 3.18
C LEU A 38 -2.27 -7.43 2.19
N VAL A 39 -1.06 -7.20 2.67
CA VAL A 39 0.12 -6.96 1.83
C VAL A 39 1.28 -7.81 2.31
N ARG A 40 2.19 -8.10 1.38
CA ARG A 40 3.50 -8.67 1.69
C ARG A 40 4.59 -7.70 1.29
N ARG A 41 5.64 -7.62 2.10
CA ARG A 41 6.85 -6.85 1.81
C ARG A 41 8.02 -7.79 1.63
N GLU A 42 8.75 -7.62 0.54
CA GLU A 42 9.97 -8.38 0.28
C GLU A 42 11.11 -7.41 0.01
N HIS A 43 12.30 -7.80 0.47
CA HIS A 43 13.53 -7.08 0.20
C HIS A 43 14.08 -7.50 -1.16
N ASP A 44 14.70 -6.56 -1.87
CA ASP A 44 15.51 -6.89 -3.03
C ASP A 44 16.70 -7.76 -2.59
N ALA A 45 16.94 -8.86 -3.30
CA ALA A 45 18.05 -9.76 -3.01
C ALA A 45 19.43 -9.11 -3.25
N ALA A 46 19.51 -8.13 -4.16
CA ALA A 46 20.70 -7.37 -4.51
C ALA A 46 20.87 -6.09 -3.67
N ASP A 47 19.78 -5.47 -3.20
CA ASP A 47 19.84 -4.31 -2.30
C ASP A 47 18.78 -4.34 -1.18
N LYS A 48 19.19 -4.76 0.03
CA LYS A 48 18.31 -4.85 1.22
C LYS A 48 17.66 -3.51 1.62
N ARG A 49 18.16 -2.38 1.12
CA ARG A 49 17.56 -1.05 1.35
C ARG A 49 16.29 -0.84 0.55
N ARG A 50 16.12 -1.58 -0.55
CA ARG A 50 14.93 -1.56 -1.40
C ARG A 50 13.92 -2.55 -0.85
N ARG A 51 12.68 -2.09 -0.73
CA ARG A 51 11.55 -2.89 -0.28
C ARG A 51 10.46 -2.76 -1.32
N PHE A 52 9.93 -3.89 -1.73
CA PHE A 52 8.83 -3.96 -2.67
C PHE A 52 7.59 -4.44 -1.94
N VAL A 53 6.44 -3.98 -2.43
CA VAL A 53 5.15 -4.25 -1.82
C VAL A 53 4.24 -4.93 -2.84
N TRP A 54 3.58 -5.99 -2.42
CA TRP A 54 2.54 -6.68 -3.18
C TRP A 54 1.28 -6.81 -2.35
N LEU A 55 0.13 -6.84 -3.01
CA LEU A 55 -1.10 -7.31 -2.38
C LEU A 55 -1.03 -8.84 -2.21
N THR A 56 -1.66 -9.31 -1.15
CA THR A 56 -1.99 -10.73 -1.02
C THR A 56 -3.35 -11.01 -1.66
N ALA A 57 -3.71 -12.28 -1.81
CA ALA A 57 -5.05 -12.65 -2.26
C ALA A 57 -6.16 -12.08 -1.35
N GLU A 58 -5.90 -11.89 -0.06
CA GLU A 58 -6.82 -11.23 0.86
C GLU A 58 -6.87 -9.72 0.63
N GLY A 59 -5.71 -9.07 0.41
CA GLY A 59 -5.64 -7.65 0.06
C GLY A 59 -6.35 -7.31 -1.24
N GLU A 60 -6.26 -8.17 -2.24
CA GLU A 60 -7.00 -8.01 -3.50
C GLU A 60 -8.51 -8.11 -3.29
N LYS A 61 -8.99 -9.05 -2.46
CA LYS A 61 -10.41 -9.16 -2.10
C LYS A 61 -10.91 -7.94 -1.34
N VAL A 62 -10.13 -7.45 -0.38
CA VAL A 62 -10.47 -6.24 0.38
C VAL A 62 -10.48 -5.01 -0.53
N LEU A 63 -9.52 -4.90 -1.46
CA LEU A 63 -9.53 -3.82 -2.45
C LEU A 63 -10.77 -3.91 -3.34
N ALA A 64 -11.11 -5.10 -3.86
CA ALA A 64 -12.30 -5.32 -4.68
C ALA A 64 -13.60 -4.98 -3.94
N ALA A 65 -13.67 -5.28 -2.63
CA ALA A 65 -14.80 -4.93 -1.77
C ALA A 65 -14.82 -3.44 -1.37
N ALA A 66 -13.66 -2.76 -1.41
CA ALA A 66 -13.53 -1.33 -1.10
C ALA A 66 -13.73 -0.42 -2.31
N ILE A 67 -13.59 -0.92 -3.56
CA ILE A 67 -13.90 -0.18 -4.79
C ILE A 67 -15.32 0.43 -4.77
N PRO A 68 -16.38 -0.25 -4.30
CA PRO A 68 -17.71 0.38 -4.17
C PRO A 68 -17.87 1.34 -2.97
N ILE A 69 -16.86 1.51 -2.12
CA ILE A 69 -16.89 2.39 -0.93
C ILE A 69 -15.90 3.59 -1.07
N GLY A 70 -14.88 3.44 -1.94
CA GLY A 70 -13.82 4.43 -2.13
C GLY A 70 -14.27 5.78 -2.66
N ASP A 71 -15.39 5.85 -3.40
CA ASP A 71 -15.95 7.11 -3.89
C ASP A 71 -16.42 8.05 -2.77
N SER A 72 -16.59 7.57 -1.52
CA SER A 72 -16.96 8.42 -0.38
C SER A 72 -15.88 8.59 0.69
N VAL A 73 -14.72 7.92 0.60
CA VAL A 73 -13.70 7.97 1.66
C VAL A 73 -12.42 8.72 1.24
N ASP A 74 -12.17 8.88 -0.06
CA ASP A 74 -11.04 9.69 -0.53
C ASP A 74 -11.20 11.19 -0.18
N GLU A 75 -12.42 11.69 0.03
CA GLU A 75 -12.65 13.08 0.48
C GLU A 75 -12.34 13.32 1.97
N GLU A 76 -12.41 12.31 2.84
CA GLU A 76 -12.26 12.53 4.29
C GLU A 76 -10.80 12.40 4.77
N PHE A 77 -9.94 11.67 4.07
CA PHE A 77 -8.57 11.39 4.52
C PHE A 77 -7.47 12.23 3.86
N LEU A 78 -7.79 13.01 2.82
CA LEU A 78 -6.90 13.99 2.19
C LEU A 78 -7.31 15.45 2.45
N GLY A 79 -8.31 15.67 3.31
CA GLY A 79 -8.81 16.99 3.67
C GLY A 79 -8.34 17.49 5.04
N ARG A 80 -7.05 17.82 5.18
CA ARG A 80 -6.56 19.00 5.94
C ARG A 80 -5.04 19.08 6.04
#